data_AF-A0AA46TE99-F1
#
_entry.id   AF-A0AA46TE99-F1
#
_cell.length_a   1.000
_cell.length_b   1.000
_cell.length_c   1.000
_cell.angle_alpha   90.00
_cell.angle_beta   90.00
_cell.angle_gamma   90.00
#
_symmetry.space_group_name_H-M   'P 1'
#
loop_
_entity.id
_entity.type
_entity.pdbx_description
1 polymer ?
#
loop_
_entity_poly.entity_id
_entity_poly.type
_entity_poly.pdbx_seq_one_letter_code
_entity_poly.pdbx_strand_id
1 'polypeptide(L)'
;MSDQQTEVEKDTVVEAKGRSARKVREGLVVSDKMDKTVVVDVEDRVKHPLYGKVLRQNTKLKAHDETNQCGTGDRVRIMETRPLSATKRWRVVEVLEKAK
;
A
#
# COMPACT_ATOMS: atom_id res chain seq x y z
N MET A 1 -49.48 -7.22 -19.76
CA MET A 1 -49.27 -5.82 -19.31
C MET A 1 -49.12 -5.91 -17.80
N SER A 2 -47.97 -5.87 -17.16
CA SER A 2 -46.66 -5.35 -17.57
C SER A 2 -45.64 -6.06 -16.68
N ASP A 3 -44.83 -6.92 -17.27
CA ASP A 3 -43.60 -7.40 -16.64
C ASP A 3 -42.70 -6.18 -16.42
N GLN A 4 -42.34 -5.91 -15.16
CA GLN A 4 -41.20 -5.06 -14.85
C GLN A 4 -40.31 -5.84 -13.88
N GLN A 5 -39.41 -6.59 -14.48
CA GLN A 5 -38.14 -6.98 -13.89
C GLN A 5 -37.34 -5.69 -13.63
N THR A 6 -36.88 -5.48 -12.40
CA THR A 6 -35.83 -4.50 -12.10
C THR A 6 -34.59 -5.27 -11.68
N GLU A 7 -33.49 -4.91 -12.32
CA GLU A 7 -32.30 -5.71 -12.56
C GLU A 7 -31.43 -5.85 -11.30
N VAL A 8 -30.98 -7.08 -11.03
CA VAL A 8 -29.94 -7.37 -10.05
C VAL A 8 -28.60 -6.98 -10.69
N GLU A 9 -28.00 -5.89 -10.21
CA GLU A 9 -26.64 -5.48 -10.56
C GLU A 9 -25.66 -6.59 -10.16
N LYS A 10 -25.06 -7.21 -11.16
CA LYS A 10 -24.07 -8.27 -10.99
C LYS A 10 -22.71 -7.62 -10.72
N ASP A 11 -22.17 -7.82 -9.53
CA ASP A 11 -20.74 -7.63 -9.27
C ASP A 11 -19.93 -8.46 -10.26
N THR A 12 -19.41 -7.81 -11.30
CA THR A 12 -18.52 -8.44 -12.26
C THR A 12 -17.15 -8.64 -11.62
N VAL A 13 -16.95 -9.83 -11.03
CA VAL A 13 -15.61 -10.29 -10.65
C VAL A 13 -14.85 -10.61 -11.95
N VAL A 14 -14.07 -9.64 -12.43
CA VAL A 14 -13.15 -9.86 -13.55
C VAL A 14 -11.98 -10.71 -13.05
N GLU A 15 -12.05 -12.03 -13.28
CA GLU A 15 -10.93 -12.94 -13.00
C GLU A 15 -9.75 -12.66 -13.95
N ALA A 16 -8.79 -11.88 -13.45
CA ALA A 16 -7.52 -11.65 -14.15
C ALA A 16 -6.59 -12.88 -13.99
N LYS A 17 -6.64 -13.77 -14.98
CA LYS A 17 -5.69 -14.88 -15.18
C LYS A 17 -4.23 -14.36 -15.25
N GLY A 18 -3.38 -14.82 -14.33
CA GLY A 18 -1.96 -15.08 -14.61
C GLY A 18 -0.90 -14.02 -14.27
N ARG A 19 -1.05 -13.20 -13.22
CA ARG A 19 0.06 -12.34 -12.73
C ARG A 19 0.53 -12.80 -11.35
N SER A 20 1.85 -12.87 -11.15
CA SER A 20 2.41 -13.17 -9.82
C SER A 20 1.95 -12.13 -8.80
N ALA A 21 1.52 -12.60 -7.64
CA ALA A 21 1.13 -11.74 -6.53
C ALA A 21 2.37 -11.00 -6.01
N ARG A 22 2.39 -9.69 -6.15
CA ARG A 22 3.43 -8.82 -5.58
C ARG A 22 3.15 -8.58 -4.12
N LYS A 23 4.20 -8.40 -3.31
CA LYS A 23 4.02 -8.12 -1.88
C LYS A 23 3.37 -6.76 -1.69
N VAL A 24 2.44 -6.71 -0.74
CA VAL A 24 1.74 -5.50 -0.30
C VAL A 24 2.08 -5.29 1.17
N ARG A 25 2.31 -4.04 1.55
CA ARG A 25 2.57 -3.63 2.93
C ARG A 25 1.71 -2.42 3.26
N GLU A 26 1.42 -2.24 4.54
CA GLU A 26 0.77 -1.04 5.06
C GLU A 26 1.76 -0.32 5.97
N GLY A 27 1.69 1.00 5.99
CA GLY A 27 2.56 1.81 6.84
C GLY A 27 2.12 3.26 6.92
N LEU A 28 2.86 4.02 7.70
CA LEU A 28 2.60 5.45 7.92
C LEU A 28 3.58 6.30 7.12
N VAL A 29 3.09 7.40 6.54
CA VAL A 29 3.95 8.36 5.84
C VAL A 29 4.72 9.21 6.85
N VAL A 30 6.04 9.14 6.80
CA VAL A 30 6.94 9.92 7.68
C VAL A 30 7.43 11.20 7.01
N SER A 31 7.53 11.21 5.68
CA SER A 31 8.00 12.39 4.94
C SER A 31 7.46 12.40 3.52
N ASP A 32 6.93 13.56 3.12
CA ASP A 32 6.44 13.92 1.79
C ASP A 32 7.32 14.99 1.10
N LYS A 33 8.50 15.31 1.67
CA LYS A 33 9.33 16.44 1.21
C LYS A 33 9.92 16.29 -0.20
N MET A 34 9.81 15.12 -0.81
CA MET A 34 10.39 14.84 -2.13
C MET A 34 9.28 14.82 -3.19
N ASP A 35 9.57 15.30 -4.39
CA ASP A 35 8.60 15.22 -5.48
C ASP A 35 8.31 13.76 -5.88
N LYS A 36 7.03 13.46 -6.10
CA LYS A 36 6.50 12.17 -6.56
C LYS A 36 6.95 10.97 -5.72
N THR A 37 7.30 11.21 -4.46
CA THR A 37 7.95 10.23 -3.59
C THR A 37 7.60 10.45 -2.13
N VAL A 38 7.12 9.41 -1.48
CA VAL A 38 6.89 9.42 -0.03
C VAL A 38 7.75 8.39 0.68
N VAL A 39 8.18 8.71 1.90
CA VAL A 39 8.87 7.78 2.78
C VAL A 39 7.85 7.18 3.75
N VAL A 40 7.65 5.87 3.64
CA VAL A 40 6.69 5.11 4.44
C VAL A 40 7.46 4.30 5.49
N ASP A 41 7.06 4.37 6.75
CA ASP A 41 7.55 3.49 7.80
C ASP A 41 6.62 2.28 7.92
N VAL A 42 7.20 1.10 7.73
CA VAL A 42 6.49 -0.18 7.89
C VAL A 42 6.97 -0.85 9.16
N GLU A 43 6.02 -1.20 10.01
CA GLU A 43 6.26 -1.95 11.24
C GLU A 43 6.11 -3.45 10.99
N ASP A 44 7.16 -4.21 11.30
CA ASP A 44 7.16 -5.66 11.34
C ASP A 44 7.41 -6.15 12.78
N ARG A 45 6.75 -7.24 13.19
CA ARG A 45 6.99 -7.89 14.49
C ARG A 45 7.86 -9.12 14.31
N VAL A 46 9.07 -9.09 14.84
CA VAL A 46 10.05 -10.17 14.68
C VAL A 46 10.40 -10.75 16.05
N LYS A 47 10.49 -12.08 16.15
CA LYS A 47 10.96 -12.75 17.37
C LYS A 47 12.48 -12.68 17.42
N HIS A 48 13.03 -12.29 18.57
CA HIS A 48 14.47 -12.39 18.79
C HIS A 48 14.90 -13.87 18.66
N PRO A 49 15.95 -14.19 17.88
CA PRO A 49 16.29 -15.57 17.53
C PRO A 49 16.64 -16.43 18.76
N LEU A 50 17.37 -15.87 19.73
CA LEU A 50 17.77 -16.60 20.94
C LEU A 50 16.69 -16.61 22.04
N TYR A 51 16.15 -15.44 22.38
CA TYR A 51 15.27 -15.27 23.55
C TYR A 51 13.78 -15.36 23.26
N GLY A 52 13.35 -15.39 22.00
CA GLY A 52 11.93 -15.48 21.61
C GLY A 52 11.07 -14.25 21.93
N LYS A 53 11.63 -13.20 22.56
CA LYS A 53 10.93 -11.92 22.81
C LYS A 53 10.49 -11.31 21.48
N VAL A 54 9.21 -10.95 21.39
CA VAL A 54 8.65 -10.25 20.22
C VAL A 54 9.11 -8.79 20.26
N LEU A 55 9.82 -8.37 19.23
CA LEU A 55 10.35 -7.01 19.05
C LEU A 55 9.65 -6.34 17.86
N ARG A 56 9.45 -5.03 17.95
CA ARG A 56 8.97 -4.21 16.83
C ARG A 56 10.19 -3.75 16.02
N GLN A 57 10.19 -3.99 14.71
CA GLN A 57 11.21 -3.52 13.79
C GLN A 57 10.57 -2.63 12.74
N ASN A 58 11.09 -1.42 12.60
CA ASN A 58 10.57 -0.42 11.67
C ASN A 58 11.52 -0.30 10.47
N THR A 59 10.97 -0.37 9.26
CA THR A 59 11.73 -0.23 8.01
C THR A 59 11.15 0.88 7.17
N LYS A 60 12.00 1.84 6.79
CA LYS A 60 11.64 2.95 5.92
C LYS A 60 11.75 2.56 4.45
N LEU A 61 10.66 2.71 3.70
CA LEU A 61 10.56 2.38 2.29
C LEU A 61 10.21 3.62 1.48
N LYS A 62 10.86 3.80 0.32
CA LYS A 62 10.53 4.89 -0.61
C LYS A 62 9.48 4.40 -1.61
N ALA A 63 8.29 5.01 -1.55
CA ALA A 63 7.18 4.71 -2.44
C ALA A 63 7.01 5.83 -3.48
N HIS A 64 6.59 5.45 -4.68
CA HIS A 64 6.20 6.38 -5.74
C HIS A 64 4.71 6.71 -5.63
N ASP A 65 4.43 7.99 -5.61
CA ASP A 65 3.11 8.60 -5.81
C ASP A 65 3.26 9.55 -7.00
N GLU A 66 2.39 9.48 -8.00
CA GLU A 66 2.47 10.36 -9.18
C GLU A 66 1.80 11.72 -8.92
N THR A 67 0.80 11.72 -8.05
CA THR A 67 -0.12 12.84 -7.83
C THR A 67 0.17 13.62 -6.54
N ASN A 68 1.16 13.19 -5.76
CA ASN A 68 1.53 13.78 -4.46
C ASN A 68 0.29 13.95 -3.54
N GLN A 69 -0.60 12.96 -3.53
CA GLN A 69 -1.86 13.02 -2.78
C GLN A 69 -1.67 12.65 -1.31
N CYS A 70 -0.60 11.94 -0.97
CA CYS A 70 -0.31 11.47 0.37
C CYS A 70 0.42 12.55 1.18
N GLY A 71 -0.11 12.90 2.35
CA GLY A 71 0.53 13.78 3.31
C GLY A 71 1.28 13.02 4.40
N THR A 72 2.12 13.74 5.14
CA THR A 72 2.76 13.22 6.35
C THR A 72 1.73 12.82 7.41
N GLY A 73 1.85 11.60 7.95
CA GLY A 73 0.93 11.03 8.94
C GLY A 73 -0.16 10.13 8.36
N ASP A 74 -0.32 10.09 7.03
CA ASP A 74 -1.33 9.24 6.38
C ASP A 74 -0.99 7.76 6.51
N ARG A 75 -2.03 6.92 6.63
CA ARG A 75 -1.90 5.46 6.55
C ARG A 75 -2.10 5.02 5.11
N VAL A 76 -1.06 4.42 4.54
CA VAL A 76 -1.01 4.09 3.11
C VAL A 76 -0.75 2.61 2.89
N ARG A 77 -1.36 2.07 1.84
CA ARG A 77 -1.09 0.73 1.32
C ARG A 77 -0.12 0.84 0.13
N ILE A 78 1.02 0.17 0.25
CA ILE A 78 2.07 0.16 -0.76
C ILE A 78 2.26 -1.22 -1.37
N MET A 79 2.61 -1.25 -2.65
CA MET A 79 2.86 -2.48 -3.40
C MET A 79 4.24 -2.46 -4.05
N GLU A 80 4.92 -3.60 -4.06
CA GLU A 80 6.18 -3.74 -4.80
C GLU A 80 5.98 -3.48 -6.28
N THR A 81 6.97 -2.87 -6.90
CA THR A 81 7.01 -2.61 -8.33
C THR A 81 8.42 -2.79 -8.88
N ARG A 82 8.54 -2.70 -10.20
CA ARG A 82 9.85 -2.65 -10.84
C ARG A 82 10.66 -1.47 -10.27
N PRO A 83 11.99 -1.50 -10.30
CA PRO A 83 12.79 -0.33 -9.96
C PRO A 83 12.35 0.90 -10.75
N LEU A 84 11.98 1.97 -10.04
CA LEU A 84 11.66 3.28 -10.64
C LEU A 84 12.82 4.27 -10.52
N SER A 85 13.74 4.01 -9.59
CA SER A 85 14.93 4.81 -9.31
C SER A 85 15.97 3.92 -8.60
N ALA A 86 17.07 4.47 -8.09
CA ALA A 86 18.07 3.73 -7.32
C ALA A 86 17.45 3.04 -6.09
N THR A 87 16.60 3.74 -5.33
CA THR A 87 16.02 3.22 -4.07
C THR A 87 14.50 2.94 -4.16
N LYS A 88 13.77 3.59 -5.08
CA LYS A 88 12.31 3.46 -5.18
C LYS A 88 11.93 2.09 -5.77
N ARG A 89 11.28 1.25 -4.95
CA ARG A 89 10.82 -0.11 -5.31
C ARG A 89 9.33 -0.34 -5.01
N TRP A 90 8.68 0.66 -4.42
CA TRP A 90 7.30 0.59 -3.98
C TRP A 90 6.48 1.66 -4.69
N ARG A 91 5.19 1.40 -4.90
CA ARG A 91 4.21 2.40 -5.34
C ARG A 91 3.08 2.49 -4.32
N VAL A 92 2.50 3.66 -4.16
CA VAL A 92 1.26 3.81 -3.40
C VAL A 92 0.11 3.23 -4.22
N VAL A 93 -0.75 2.44 -3.57
CA VAL A 93 -1.95 1.87 -4.18
C VAL A 93 -3.18 2.61 -3.69
N GLU A 94 -3.26 2.83 -2.39
CA GLU A 94 -4.44 3.33 -1.72
C GLU A 94 -4.03 4.10 -0.46
N VAL A 95 -4.69 5.22 -0.20
CA VAL A 95 -4.63 5.95 1.08
C VAL A 95 -5.80 5.45 1.90
N LEU A 96 -5.51 4.73 2.99
CA LEU A 96 -6.54 4.10 3.84
C LEU A 96 -7.16 5.13 4.79
N GLU A 97 -6.32 5.91 5.46
CA GLU A 97 -6.73 6.91 6.43
C GLU A 97 -5.89 8.17 6.22
N LYS A 98 -6.55 9.32 6.07
CA LYS A 98 -5.87 10.62 6.08
C LYS A 98 -5.64 11.06 7.52
N ALA A 99 -4.47 11.65 7.77
CA ALA A 99 -4.17 12.27 9.05
C ALA A 99 -5.20 13.37 9.36
N LYS A 100 -5.59 13.47 10.63
CA LYS A 100 -6.52 14.49 11.13
C LYS A 100 -5.78 15.75 11.54
#